data_AF-A0A661P1G5-F1
#
_entry.id   AF-A0A661P1G5-F1
#
_cell.length_a   1.000
_cell.length_b   1.000
_cell.length_c   1.000
_cell.angle_alpha   90.00
_cell.angle_beta   90.00
_cell.angle_gamma   90.00
#
_symmetry.space_group_name_H-M   'P 1'
#
loop_
_entity.id
_entity.type
_entity.pdbx_description
1 polymer ?
#
loop_
_entity_poly.entity_id
_entity_poly.type
_entity_poly.pdbx_seq_one_letter_code
_entity_poly.pdbx_strand_id
1 'polypeptide(L)'
;MGTGDNNDQQALERRVEQLVERLAEQIARGIVDGLASSQLFQRWQQRLDDLEKRLARSPSSAPAPEAGKRAAPSPGLGLPLSSLANLIRNKPPAGKPAPRPRRVVSRPTISYRVDPRKDSKASGKNNICSEPGCDRPATTRGLCATHYQRLRYRERKITQKQSSSSPLPPPPPPPRRQANRGGTRAVFAMLYEEKGKKVLAGLINQVKFGRSDLVERLNQMFAGMPGIPLEEEDVLRALHYHKLAGALHRRESESIFRHLHKQRGSLAKTAQKMKTTLEKLKERISELEIDEEVTRIRNEFKEEILEHSDFRQRLDLALTKEKYLVDLGIEEEVDASLKKELDAQLADLDTSDGNATRDSICRALSLDEERYQRLVRRFGMGAGGDERQLGGST
;
A
#
# COMPACT_ATOMS: atom_id res chain seq x y z
N MET A 1 -54.80 -13.40 39.80
CA MET A 1 -53.63 -13.56 40.69
C MET A 1 -52.33 -13.52 39.87
N GLY A 2 -52.01 -12.44 39.15
CA GLY A 2 -50.86 -12.44 38.22
C GLY A 2 -50.18 -11.08 37.99
N THR A 3 -50.39 -10.12 38.88
CA THR A 3 -49.81 -8.76 38.76
C THR A 3 -48.69 -8.49 39.77
N GLY A 4 -48.30 -9.48 40.58
CA GLY A 4 -47.24 -9.35 41.58
C GLY A 4 -45.83 -9.38 41.00
N ASP A 5 -45.57 -10.29 40.06
CA ASP A 5 -44.20 -10.59 39.61
C ASP A 5 -43.54 -9.45 38.80
N ASN A 6 -44.32 -8.60 38.14
CA ASN A 6 -43.77 -7.53 37.31
C ASN A 6 -43.18 -6.37 38.14
N ASN A 7 -43.68 -6.16 39.37
CA ASN A 7 -43.19 -5.09 40.23
C ASN A 7 -41.86 -5.46 40.90
N ASP A 8 -41.69 -6.75 41.23
CA ASP A 8 -40.44 -7.26 41.79
C ASP A 8 -39.32 -7.25 40.75
N GLN A 9 -39.63 -7.53 39.48
CA GLN A 9 -38.66 -7.48 38.40
C GLN A 9 -38.18 -6.05 38.11
N GLN A 10 -39.10 -5.07 38.05
CA GLN A 10 -38.72 -3.65 37.91
C GLN A 10 -37.92 -3.13 39.11
N ALA A 11 -38.20 -3.59 40.33
CA ALA A 11 -37.43 -3.23 41.51
C ALA A 11 -36.00 -3.81 41.47
N LEU A 12 -35.83 -4.99 40.89
CA LEU A 12 -34.53 -5.63 40.71
C LEU A 12 -33.70 -4.93 39.64
N GLU A 13 -34.31 -4.56 38.51
CA GLU A 13 -33.65 -3.78 37.44
C GLU A 13 -33.13 -2.44 37.95
N ARG A 14 -33.94 -1.68 38.69
CA ARG A 14 -33.51 -0.40 39.28
C ARG A 14 -32.35 -0.56 40.28
N ARG A 15 -32.33 -1.66 41.04
CA ARG A 15 -31.23 -1.97 41.96
C ARG A 15 -29.94 -2.30 41.23
N VAL A 16 -30.03 -3.02 40.11
CA VAL A 16 -28.86 -3.33 39.27
C VAL A 16 -28.32 -2.06 38.64
N GLU A 17 -29.17 -1.19 38.09
CA GLU A 17 -28.76 0.11 37.53
C GLU A 17 -28.04 0.98 38.57
N GLN A 18 -28.58 1.09 39.79
CA GLN A 18 -27.95 1.85 40.87
C GLN A 18 -26.59 1.27 41.30
N LEU A 19 -26.41 -0.05 41.25
CA LEU A 19 -25.13 -0.68 41.56
C LEU A 19 -24.09 -0.43 40.47
N VAL A 20 -24.50 -0.49 39.20
CA VAL A 20 -23.63 -0.20 38.06
C VAL A 20 -23.16 1.26 38.11
N GLU A 21 -24.05 2.20 38.39
CA GLU A 21 -23.72 3.63 38.50
C GLU A 21 -22.73 3.90 39.64
N ARG A 22 -22.93 3.29 40.81
CA ARG A 22 -21.99 3.40 41.95
C ARG A 22 -20.62 2.80 41.66
N LEU A 23 -20.57 1.67 40.94
CA LEU A 23 -19.31 1.05 40.53
C LEU A 23 -18.57 1.93 39.51
N ALA A 24 -19.29 2.51 38.55
CA ALA A 24 -18.71 3.44 37.59
C ALA A 24 -18.11 4.67 38.27
N GLU A 25 -18.81 5.26 39.25
CA GLU A 25 -18.28 6.37 40.06
C GLU A 25 -17.03 5.97 40.86
N GLN A 26 -17.01 4.79 41.47
CA GLN A 26 -15.85 4.32 42.23
C GLN A 26 -14.62 4.11 41.35
N ILE A 27 -14.81 3.53 40.15
CA ILE A 27 -13.72 3.33 39.18
C ILE A 27 -13.22 4.68 38.67
N ALA A 28 -14.12 5.60 38.35
CA ALA A 28 -13.75 6.95 37.91
C ALA A 28 -12.92 7.69 38.97
N ARG A 29 -13.34 7.63 40.24
CA ARG A 29 -12.56 8.21 41.36
C ARG A 29 -11.19 7.54 41.52
N GLY A 30 -11.14 6.21 41.46
CA GLY A 30 -9.88 5.46 41.57
C GLY A 30 -8.89 5.77 40.45
N ILE A 31 -9.36 5.98 39.22
CA ILE A 31 -8.52 6.39 38.07
C ILE A 31 -8.02 7.82 38.25
N VAL A 32 -8.88 8.74 38.68
CA VAL A 32 -8.50 10.15 38.91
C VAL A 32 -7.46 10.25 40.04
N ASP A 33 -7.68 9.55 41.15
CA ASP A 33 -6.74 9.54 42.29
C ASP A 33 -5.42 8.83 41.92
N GLY A 34 -5.49 7.75 41.13
CA GLY A 34 -4.32 7.04 40.60
C GLY A 34 -3.50 7.90 39.62
N LEU A 35 -4.16 8.67 38.76
CA LEU A 35 -3.50 9.60 37.85
C LEU A 35 -2.88 10.77 38.62
N ALA A 36 -3.61 11.37 39.56
CA ALA A 36 -3.15 12.47 40.39
C ALA A 36 -1.95 12.10 41.27
N SER A 37 -1.89 10.86 41.77
CA SER A 37 -0.76 10.33 42.54
C SER A 37 0.39 9.80 41.68
N SER A 38 0.23 9.70 40.35
CA SER A 38 1.28 9.22 39.47
C SER A 38 2.42 10.25 39.33
N GLN A 39 3.67 9.77 39.40
CA GLN A 39 4.85 10.61 39.16
C GLN A 39 4.88 11.23 37.75
N LEU A 40 4.22 10.59 36.78
CA LEU A 40 4.11 11.11 35.42
C LEU A 40 3.23 12.35 35.36
N PHE A 41 2.09 12.34 36.06
CA PHE A 41 1.21 13.51 36.16
C PHE A 41 1.89 14.67 36.88
N GLN A 42 2.60 14.40 37.99
CA GLN A 42 3.39 15.43 38.69
C GLN A 42 4.47 16.07 37.79
N ARG A 43 5.18 15.28 36.98
CA ARG A 43 6.17 15.79 36.01
C ARG A 43 5.53 16.60 34.89
N TRP A 44 4.33 16.22 34.46
CA TRP A 44 3.58 16.97 33.45
C TRP A 44 3.08 18.30 34.01
N GLN A 45 2.54 18.31 35.23
CA GLN A 45 2.11 19.52 35.93
C GLN A 45 3.28 20.51 36.11
N GLN A 46 4.45 20.02 36.55
CA GLN A 46 5.66 20.85 36.67
C GLN A 46 6.07 21.49 35.34
N ARG A 47 5.91 20.79 34.21
CA ARG A 47 6.20 21.35 32.88
C ARG A 47 5.24 22.46 32.49
N LEU A 48 3.96 22.35 32.85
CA LEU A 48 2.99 23.41 32.60
C LEU A 48 3.31 24.65 33.42
N ASP A 49 3.60 24.49 34.72
CA ASP A 49 4.00 25.60 35.59
C ASP A 49 5.27 26.31 35.07
N ASP A 50 6.23 25.55 34.56
CA ASP A 50 7.45 26.10 33.95
C ASP A 50 7.15 26.86 32.65
N LEU A 51 6.22 26.38 31.82
CA LEU A 51 5.79 27.09 30.61
C LEU A 51 5.06 28.39 30.95
N GLU A 52 4.18 28.36 31.94
CA GLU A 52 3.46 29.54 32.41
C GLU A 52 4.41 30.59 32.99
N LYS A 53 5.40 30.17 33.80
CA LYS A 53 6.48 31.05 34.27
C LYS A 53 7.31 31.63 33.14
N ARG A 54 7.55 30.88 32.06
CA ARG A 54 8.28 31.38 30.88
C ARG A 54 7.46 32.40 30.09
N LEU A 55 6.15 32.19 29.96
CA LEU A 55 5.23 33.15 29.36
C LEU A 55 5.16 34.44 30.19
N ALA A 56 5.05 34.33 31.51
CA ALA A 56 5.05 35.47 32.43
C ALA A 56 6.37 36.25 32.44
N ARG A 57 7.50 35.59 32.16
CA ARG A 57 8.83 36.24 32.06
C ARG A 57 9.13 36.80 30.68
N SER A 58 8.26 36.65 29.69
CA SER A 58 8.48 37.23 28.37
C SER A 58 8.42 38.76 28.49
N PRO A 59 9.54 39.49 28.31
CA PRO A 59 9.55 40.94 28.47
C PRO A 59 8.79 41.57 27.30
N SER A 60 7.55 41.97 27.57
CA SER A 60 6.71 42.78 26.69
C SER A 60 7.20 44.23 26.66
N SER A 61 8.43 44.47 26.19
CA SER A 61 8.90 45.80 25.78
C SER A 61 10.27 45.71 25.10
N ALA A 62 10.31 45.24 23.86
CA ALA A 62 11.42 45.59 22.96
C ALA A 62 11.00 46.85 22.18
N PRO A 63 11.71 47.98 22.30
CA PRO A 63 11.40 49.18 21.53
C PRO A 63 11.66 48.94 20.04
N ALA A 64 10.77 49.49 19.21
CA ALA A 64 10.79 49.39 17.76
C ALA A 64 12.15 49.86 17.19
N PRO A 65 12.75 49.13 16.23
CA PRO A 65 13.98 49.58 15.60
C PRO A 65 13.67 50.70 14.59
N GLU A 66 14.28 51.86 14.83
CA GLU A 66 14.28 53.00 13.92
C GLU A 66 14.85 52.61 12.55
N ALA A 67 14.12 53.06 11.53
CA ALA A 67 14.50 52.92 10.14
C ALA A 67 15.74 53.76 9.82
N GLY A 68 16.79 53.12 9.31
CA GLY A 68 17.81 53.81 8.55
C GLY A 68 19.22 53.27 8.77
N LYS A 69 19.67 52.40 7.85
CA LYS A 69 20.91 52.58 7.09
C LYS A 69 21.16 51.39 6.16
N ARG A 70 21.55 51.73 4.94
CA ARG A 70 21.92 50.86 3.82
C ARG A 70 22.96 49.82 4.27
N ALA A 71 22.70 48.55 3.96
CA ALA A 71 23.68 47.46 4.05
C ALA A 71 23.85 46.77 2.70
N ALA A 72 25.10 46.44 2.42
CA ALA A 72 25.69 45.94 1.19
C ALA A 72 25.10 44.61 0.66
N PRO A 73 25.32 44.29 -0.63
CA PRO A 73 24.88 43.02 -1.22
C PRO A 73 25.63 41.83 -0.61
N SER A 74 24.87 40.85 -0.12
CA SER A 74 25.34 39.56 0.39
C SER A 74 26.14 38.79 -0.68
N PRO A 75 27.27 38.16 -0.35
CA PRO A 75 27.96 37.26 -1.27
C PRO A 75 27.13 35.99 -1.43
N GLY A 76 26.67 35.74 -2.66
CA GLY A 76 25.99 34.51 -3.02
C GLY A 76 26.92 33.31 -2.87
N LEU A 77 26.66 32.47 -1.86
CA LEU A 77 27.23 31.13 -1.75
C LEU A 77 26.52 30.19 -2.76
N GLY A 78 26.76 30.44 -4.04
CA GLY A 78 26.43 29.52 -5.13
C GLY A 78 27.62 28.62 -5.39
N LEU A 79 27.72 27.49 -4.67
CA LEU A 79 28.61 26.41 -5.08
C LEU A 79 27.84 25.50 -6.06
N PRO A 80 28.21 25.46 -7.36
CA PRO A 80 27.56 24.57 -8.31
C PRO A 80 27.93 23.11 -8.00
N LEU A 81 26.90 22.27 -7.86
CA LEU A 81 27.00 20.82 -7.60
C LEU A 81 27.82 20.05 -8.65
N SER A 82 28.17 20.66 -9.78
CA SER A 82 29.04 20.08 -10.80
C SER A 82 30.52 19.98 -10.39
N SER A 83 30.98 20.70 -9.36
CA SER A 83 32.40 20.72 -8.96
C SER A 83 32.83 19.56 -8.03
N LEU A 84 31.88 18.82 -7.43
CA LEU A 84 32.18 17.66 -6.57
C LEU A 84 32.45 16.38 -7.37
N ALA A 85 32.01 16.29 -8.62
CA ALA A 85 32.19 15.11 -9.46
C ALA A 85 33.64 14.92 -9.96
N ASN A 86 34.44 15.99 -10.01
CA ASN A 86 35.82 15.91 -10.51
C ASN A 86 36.86 15.52 -9.45
N LEU A 87 36.56 15.64 -8.15
CA LEU A 87 37.51 15.26 -7.08
C LEU A 87 37.65 13.74 -6.87
N ILE A 88 36.74 12.93 -7.43
CA ILE A 88 36.76 11.46 -7.30
C ILE A 88 37.54 10.81 -8.48
N ARG A 89 37.81 11.54 -9.57
CA ARG A 89 38.41 10.98 -10.79
C ARG A 89 39.93 10.84 -10.77
N ASN A 90 40.64 11.55 -9.89
CA ASN A 90 42.11 11.59 -9.90
C ASN A 90 42.74 10.92 -8.67
N LYS A 91 42.41 9.65 -8.41
CA LYS A 91 43.17 8.82 -7.47
C LYS A 91 44.23 8.03 -8.26
N PRO A 92 45.54 8.19 -7.98
CA PRO A 92 46.59 7.45 -8.68
C PRO A 92 46.44 5.94 -8.46
N PRO A 93 46.81 5.10 -9.44
CA PRO A 93 46.62 3.65 -9.37
C PRO A 93 47.51 3.06 -8.27
N ALA A 94 46.89 2.68 -7.15
CA ALA A 94 47.53 1.87 -6.12
C ALA A 94 47.97 0.53 -6.72
N GLY A 95 49.20 0.13 -6.40
CA GLY A 95 49.89 -1.03 -6.95
C GLY A 95 49.09 -2.33 -6.88
N LYS A 96 49.33 -3.18 -7.88
CA LYS A 96 48.73 -4.52 -8.02
C LYS A 96 48.90 -5.31 -6.72
N PRO A 97 47.83 -5.78 -6.06
CA PRO A 97 47.96 -6.67 -4.92
C PRO A 97 48.50 -8.03 -5.35
N ALA A 98 49.40 -8.59 -4.54
CA ALA A 98 50.02 -9.90 -4.73
C ALA A 98 48.96 -11.02 -4.86
N PRO A 99 49.26 -12.09 -5.64
CA PRO A 99 48.34 -13.20 -5.85
C PRO A 99 48.05 -13.92 -4.53
N ARG A 100 46.77 -13.99 -4.15
CA ARG A 100 46.33 -14.77 -2.99
C ARG A 100 46.52 -16.28 -3.27
N PRO A 101 46.97 -17.07 -2.29
CA PRO A 101 47.11 -18.51 -2.45
C PRO A 101 45.75 -19.16 -2.75
N ARG A 102 45.72 -20.05 -3.75
CA ARG A 102 44.53 -20.82 -4.13
C ARG A 102 44.09 -21.69 -2.94
N ARG A 103 42.89 -21.41 -2.42
CA ARG A 103 42.24 -22.27 -1.44
C ARG A 103 41.87 -23.58 -2.12
N VAL A 104 42.52 -24.66 -1.72
CA VAL A 104 42.20 -26.03 -2.16
C VAL A 104 40.83 -26.37 -1.57
N VAL A 105 39.80 -26.39 -2.42
CA VAL A 105 38.46 -26.83 -2.04
C VAL A 105 38.48 -28.35 -1.99
N SER A 106 38.48 -28.92 -0.79
CA SER A 106 38.28 -30.34 -0.55
C SER A 106 36.94 -30.74 -1.15
N ARG A 107 36.96 -31.59 -2.19
CA ARG A 107 35.75 -32.21 -2.75
C ARG A 107 35.08 -33.02 -1.63
N PRO A 108 33.81 -32.75 -1.28
CA PRO A 108 33.08 -33.63 -0.38
C PRO A 108 32.87 -34.98 -1.08
N THR A 109 33.27 -36.04 -0.39
CA THR A 109 33.12 -37.43 -0.82
C THR A 109 31.63 -37.73 -0.93
N ILE A 110 31.12 -37.88 -2.15
CA ILE A 110 29.75 -38.29 -2.43
C ILE A 110 29.62 -39.75 -1.98
N SER A 111 29.03 -39.99 -0.81
CA SER A 111 28.55 -41.31 -0.43
C SER A 111 27.30 -41.62 -1.26
N TYR A 112 27.42 -42.53 -2.22
CA TYR A 112 26.28 -43.06 -2.95
C TYR A 112 25.31 -43.72 -1.95
N ARG A 113 24.14 -43.13 -1.72
CA ARG A 113 23.00 -43.85 -1.14
C ARG A 113 22.58 -44.89 -2.17
N VAL A 114 22.79 -46.16 -1.83
CA VAL A 114 22.27 -47.29 -2.57
C VAL A 114 20.76 -47.31 -2.36
N ASP A 115 20.00 -46.93 -3.38
CA ASP A 115 18.54 -47.03 -3.38
C ASP A 115 18.11 -48.51 -3.30
N PRO A 116 17.40 -48.95 -2.25
CA PRO A 116 17.01 -50.35 -2.06
C PRO A 116 15.79 -50.77 -2.91
N ARG A 117 15.53 -50.11 -4.04
CA ARG A 117 14.34 -50.35 -4.89
C ARG A 117 14.60 -51.22 -6.12
N LYS A 118 15.73 -51.94 -6.18
CA LYS A 118 16.15 -52.69 -7.38
C LYS A 118 15.84 -54.19 -7.38
N ASP A 119 15.07 -54.70 -6.43
CA ASP A 119 14.86 -56.16 -6.30
C ASP A 119 13.45 -56.67 -6.66
N SER A 120 12.54 -55.83 -7.16
CA SER A 120 11.14 -56.24 -7.40
C SER A 120 10.70 -56.24 -8.87
N LYS A 121 11.53 -56.76 -9.79
CA LYS A 121 11.08 -56.95 -11.19
C LYS A 121 11.57 -58.24 -11.84
N ALA A 122 11.37 -59.35 -11.13
CA ALA A 122 11.47 -60.70 -11.68
C ALA A 122 10.13 -61.41 -11.48
N SER A 123 9.25 -61.31 -12.49
CA SER A 123 8.34 -62.40 -12.87
C SER A 123 7.39 -61.99 -13.98
N GLY A 124 7.31 -62.84 -15.01
CA GLY A 124 6.01 -63.11 -15.64
C GLY A 124 5.77 -62.52 -17.02
N LYS A 125 6.66 -62.84 -17.98
CA LYS A 125 6.32 -63.39 -19.32
C LYS A 125 7.62 -63.44 -20.12
N ASN A 126 7.98 -64.64 -20.59
CA ASN A 126 9.10 -64.87 -21.52
C ASN A 126 8.78 -64.19 -22.86
N ASN A 127 8.87 -62.87 -22.89
CA ASN A 127 8.71 -62.11 -24.11
C ASN A 127 10.01 -62.32 -24.89
N ILE A 128 9.98 -63.18 -25.88
CA ILE A 128 11.05 -63.26 -26.87
C ILE A 128 11.08 -61.93 -27.64
N CYS A 129 12.26 -61.49 -28.06
CA CYS A 129 12.41 -60.28 -28.85
C CYS A 129 11.48 -60.33 -30.07
N SER A 130 10.68 -59.28 -30.28
CA SER A 130 9.75 -59.20 -31.42
C SER A 130 10.41 -59.04 -32.80
N GLU A 131 11.74 -59.15 -32.88
CA GLU A 131 12.47 -59.04 -34.16
C GLU A 131 12.58 -60.46 -34.74
N PRO A 132 12.13 -60.68 -36.00
CA PRO A 132 12.05 -62.03 -36.58
C PRO A 132 13.42 -62.70 -36.58
N GLY A 133 13.48 -63.92 -36.01
CA GLY A 133 14.73 -64.69 -35.87
C GLY A 133 15.59 -64.33 -34.66
N CYS A 134 15.06 -63.61 -33.66
CA CYS A 134 15.78 -63.29 -32.44
C CYS A 134 15.17 -63.97 -31.20
N ASP A 135 15.78 -65.07 -30.76
CA ASP A 135 15.30 -65.83 -29.59
C ASP A 135 15.75 -65.25 -28.24
N ARG A 136 16.33 -64.04 -28.23
CA ARG A 136 16.83 -63.40 -27.00
C ARG A 136 15.65 -62.86 -26.18
N PRO A 137 15.73 -62.88 -24.84
CA PRO A 137 14.69 -62.32 -23.99
C PRO A 137 14.58 -60.80 -24.21
N ALA A 138 13.36 -60.33 -24.42
CA ALA A 138 13.03 -58.92 -24.50
C ALA A 138 13.21 -58.27 -23.12
N THR A 139 13.93 -57.15 -23.09
CA THR A 139 14.19 -56.40 -21.86
C THR A 139 13.29 -55.18 -21.76
N THR A 140 13.12 -54.45 -22.87
CA THR A 140 12.39 -53.17 -22.90
C THR A 140 11.65 -53.04 -24.24
N ARG A 141 10.37 -52.62 -24.20
CA ARG A 141 9.52 -52.44 -25.40
C ARG A 141 9.42 -53.68 -26.32
N GLY A 142 9.45 -54.89 -25.76
CA GLY A 142 9.39 -56.13 -26.55
C GLY A 142 10.66 -56.46 -27.35
N LEU A 143 11.76 -55.71 -27.16
CA LEU A 143 13.03 -55.94 -27.85
C LEU A 143 14.13 -56.38 -26.89
N CYS A 144 15.07 -57.19 -27.38
CA CYS A 144 16.31 -57.49 -26.66
C CYS A 144 17.18 -56.22 -26.55
N ALA A 145 18.13 -56.21 -25.62
CA ALA A 145 18.97 -55.03 -25.37
C ALA A 145 19.65 -54.48 -26.63
N THR A 146 20.15 -55.38 -27.49
CA THR A 146 20.79 -55.02 -28.77
C THR A 146 19.83 -54.37 -29.76
N HIS A 147 18.61 -54.91 -29.91
CA HIS A 147 17.63 -54.36 -30.83
C HIS A 147 17.02 -53.06 -30.32
N TYR A 148 16.84 -52.94 -29.00
CA TYR A 148 16.44 -51.68 -28.37
C TYR A 148 17.48 -50.56 -28.59
N GLN A 149 18.78 -50.86 -28.45
CA GLN A 149 19.84 -49.88 -28.73
C GLN A 149 19.86 -49.44 -30.20
N ARG A 150 19.69 -50.37 -31.14
CA ARG A 150 19.59 -50.06 -32.57
C ARG A 150 18.38 -49.18 -32.89
N LEU A 151 17.22 -49.48 -32.31
CA LEU A 151 16.01 -48.66 -32.44
C LEU A 151 16.27 -47.24 -31.93
N ARG A 152 16.82 -47.11 -30.72
CA ARG A 152 17.12 -45.80 -30.10
C ARG A 152 18.10 -44.98 -30.94
N TYR A 153 19.08 -45.63 -31.56
CA TYR A 153 20.02 -44.97 -32.47
C TYR A 153 19.33 -44.48 -33.76
N ARG A 154 18.41 -45.27 -34.33
CA ARG A 154 17.59 -44.86 -35.48
C ARG A 154 16.68 -43.67 -35.13
N GLU A 155 15.97 -43.70 -34.00
CA GLU A 155 15.13 -42.61 -33.51
C GLU A 155 15.93 -41.31 -33.32
N ARG A 156 17.15 -41.41 -32.77
CA ARG A 156 18.06 -40.26 -32.60
C ARG A 156 18.51 -39.67 -33.95
N LYS A 157 18.76 -40.49 -34.97
CA LYS A 157 19.12 -40.01 -36.31
C LYS A 157 17.95 -39.33 -37.03
N ILE A 158 16.73 -39.85 -36.86
CA ILE A 158 15.52 -39.23 -37.46
C ILE A 158 15.27 -37.86 -36.83
N THR A 159 15.33 -37.76 -35.50
CA THR A 159 15.18 -36.49 -34.79
C THR A 159 16.28 -35.48 -35.14
N GLN A 160 17.53 -35.91 -35.27
CA GLN A 160 18.61 -35.02 -35.73
C GLN A 160 18.41 -34.52 -37.16
N LYS A 161 17.96 -35.37 -38.09
CA LYS A 161 17.73 -34.97 -39.48
C LYS A 161 16.55 -34.00 -39.63
N GLN A 162 15.52 -34.14 -38.78
CA GLN A 162 14.41 -33.18 -38.71
C GLN A 162 14.83 -31.83 -38.08
N SER A 163 15.81 -31.82 -37.18
CA SER A 163 16.34 -30.58 -36.59
C SER A 163 17.31 -29.81 -37.49
N SER A 164 17.88 -30.44 -38.52
CA SER A 164 18.90 -29.83 -39.41
C SER A 164 18.34 -29.18 -40.67
N SER A 165 17.03 -29.25 -40.95
CA SER A 165 16.41 -28.64 -42.15
C SER A 165 15.91 -27.21 -41.94
N SER A 166 16.13 -26.61 -40.77
CA SER A 166 15.94 -25.16 -40.57
C SER A 166 17.31 -24.51 -40.35
N PRO A 167 17.73 -23.53 -41.17
CA PRO A 167 18.97 -22.82 -40.94
C PRO A 167 18.87 -22.09 -39.60
N LEU A 168 19.66 -22.55 -38.61
CA LEU A 168 19.75 -21.89 -37.32
C LEU A 168 20.32 -20.48 -37.54
N PRO A 169 19.73 -19.44 -36.92
CA PRO A 169 20.34 -18.13 -36.89
C PRO A 169 21.75 -18.27 -36.28
N PRO A 170 22.73 -17.46 -36.73
CA PRO A 170 24.09 -17.52 -36.21
C PRO A 170 24.06 -17.46 -34.69
N PRO A 171 24.86 -18.30 -33.99
CA PRO A 171 24.90 -18.28 -32.55
C PRO A 171 25.21 -16.84 -32.10
N PRO A 172 24.44 -16.28 -31.16
CA PRO A 172 24.77 -14.96 -30.63
C PRO A 172 26.22 -15.02 -30.14
N PRO A 173 27.01 -13.95 -30.36
CA PRO A 173 28.39 -13.91 -29.92
C PRO A 173 28.46 -14.33 -28.45
N PRO A 174 29.47 -15.13 -28.05
CA PRO A 174 29.58 -15.57 -26.65
C PRO A 174 29.47 -14.33 -25.78
N PRO A 175 28.63 -14.34 -24.72
CA PRO A 175 28.44 -13.16 -23.89
C PRO A 175 29.83 -12.74 -23.46
N ARG A 176 30.25 -11.58 -23.99
CA ARG A 176 31.56 -10.99 -23.76
C ARG A 176 31.72 -11.06 -22.25
N ARG A 177 32.65 -11.88 -21.74
CA ARG A 177 32.86 -12.05 -20.29
C ARG A 177 33.05 -10.64 -19.73
N GLN A 178 31.96 -10.06 -19.24
CA GLN A 178 31.97 -8.79 -18.56
C GLN A 178 32.73 -9.16 -17.30
N ALA A 179 34.03 -8.87 -17.29
CA ALA A 179 34.85 -8.96 -16.11
C ALA A 179 34.01 -8.39 -14.97
N ASN A 180 33.81 -9.18 -13.91
CA ASN A 180 33.12 -8.81 -12.69
C ASN A 180 33.61 -7.43 -12.21
N ARG A 181 33.04 -6.37 -12.76
CA ARG A 181 33.22 -4.99 -12.33
C ARG A 181 32.36 -4.90 -11.08
N GLY A 182 33.01 -4.67 -9.94
CA GLY A 182 32.40 -4.61 -8.61
C GLY A 182 31.38 -3.48 -8.48
N GLY A 183 30.24 -3.64 -9.15
CA GLY A 183 29.33 -2.55 -9.42
C GLY A 183 28.45 -2.19 -8.24
N THR A 184 27.74 -3.18 -7.68
CA THR A 184 26.87 -2.94 -6.53
C THR A 184 27.65 -2.51 -5.30
N ARG A 185 28.78 -3.18 -5.04
CA ARG A 185 29.58 -2.99 -3.82
C ARG A 185 30.03 -1.55 -3.58
N ALA A 186 30.32 -0.80 -4.64
CA ALA A 186 30.73 0.60 -4.51
C ALA A 186 29.56 1.49 -4.05
N VAL A 187 28.36 1.29 -4.59
CA VAL A 187 27.16 2.04 -4.21
C VAL A 187 26.77 1.76 -2.77
N PHE A 188 26.77 0.47 -2.38
CA PHE A 188 26.53 0.07 -1.00
C PHE A 188 27.57 0.69 -0.07
N ALA A 189 28.86 0.60 -0.37
CA ALA A 189 29.90 1.19 0.47
C ALA A 189 29.64 2.69 0.72
N MET A 190 29.29 3.46 -0.33
CA MET A 190 28.97 4.89 -0.17
C MET A 190 27.71 5.13 0.68
N LEU A 191 26.68 4.28 0.56
CA LEU A 191 25.47 4.41 1.37
C LEU A 191 25.72 4.15 2.86
N TYR A 192 26.63 3.24 3.21
CA TYR A 192 26.97 2.94 4.61
C TYR A 192 27.99 3.91 5.23
N GLU A 193 28.60 4.79 4.46
CA GLU A 193 29.45 5.88 4.97
C GLU A 193 28.62 7.02 5.61
N GLU A 194 29.26 7.86 6.44
CA GLU A 194 28.61 9.05 7.03
C GLU A 194 28.10 10.05 5.99
N LYS A 195 28.74 10.09 4.81
CA LYS A 195 28.25 10.89 3.67
C LYS A 195 26.91 10.36 3.17
N GLY A 196 26.76 9.03 3.10
CA GLY A 196 25.51 8.36 2.75
C GLY A 196 24.37 8.75 3.69
N LYS A 197 24.64 8.87 5.00
CA LYS A 197 23.65 9.35 5.99
C LYS A 197 23.06 10.71 5.62
N LYS A 198 23.91 11.69 5.28
CA LYS A 198 23.46 13.05 4.93
C LYS A 198 22.63 13.05 3.65
N VAL A 199 23.03 12.26 2.66
CA VAL A 199 22.30 12.10 1.40
C VAL A 199 20.93 11.45 1.64
N LEU A 200 20.87 10.35 2.39
CA LEU A 200 19.61 9.68 2.73
C LEU A 200 18.68 10.59 3.52
N ALA A 201 19.17 11.30 4.53
CA ALA A 201 18.38 12.26 5.30
C ALA A 201 17.84 13.41 4.42
N GLY A 202 18.68 13.94 3.52
CA GLY A 202 18.26 14.96 2.56
C GLY A 202 17.17 14.47 1.60
N LEU A 203 17.32 13.24 1.09
CA LEU A 203 16.34 12.62 0.20
C LEU A 203 15.02 12.32 0.92
N ILE A 204 15.04 11.80 2.16
CA ILE A 204 13.80 11.57 2.95
C ILE A 204 12.94 12.83 3.01
N ASN A 205 13.56 14.00 3.19
CA ASN A 205 12.82 15.27 3.23
C ASN A 205 12.21 15.66 1.87
N GLN A 206 12.79 15.20 0.77
CA GLN A 206 12.35 15.50 -0.60
C GLN A 206 11.34 14.50 -1.16
N VAL A 207 11.27 13.29 -0.59
CA VAL A 207 10.36 12.24 -1.03
C VAL A 207 8.92 12.69 -0.91
N LYS A 208 8.14 12.43 -1.97
CA LYS A 208 6.71 12.76 -2.04
C LYS A 208 5.83 11.59 -1.61
N PHE A 209 6.16 10.38 -2.05
CA PHE A 209 5.22 9.25 -2.03
C PHE A 209 5.69 8.02 -1.24
N GLY A 210 6.92 8.02 -0.72
CA GLY A 210 7.43 7.01 0.22
C GLY A 210 8.69 6.29 -0.26
N ARG A 211 8.91 5.08 0.26
CA ARG A 211 10.09 4.22 0.00
C ARG A 211 10.39 4.03 -1.49
N SER A 212 9.39 3.80 -2.33
CA SER A 212 9.59 3.58 -3.78
C SER A 212 10.19 4.79 -4.49
N ASP A 213 9.72 6.00 -4.19
CA ASP A 213 10.28 7.27 -4.71
C ASP A 213 11.69 7.52 -4.16
N LEU A 214 11.98 7.10 -2.92
CA LEU A 214 13.34 7.14 -2.37
C LEU A 214 14.29 6.22 -3.15
N VAL A 215 13.88 4.98 -3.41
CA VAL A 215 14.65 3.99 -4.17
C VAL A 215 14.87 4.47 -5.60
N GLU A 216 13.81 4.97 -6.26
CA GLU A 216 13.89 5.49 -7.62
C GLU A 216 14.87 6.66 -7.71
N ARG A 217 14.81 7.63 -6.78
CA ARG A 217 15.75 8.76 -6.73
C ARG A 217 17.18 8.33 -6.46
N LEU A 218 17.39 7.37 -5.56
CA LEU A 218 18.73 6.82 -5.30
C LEU A 218 19.28 6.13 -6.55
N ASN A 219 18.47 5.33 -7.23
CA ASN A 219 18.86 4.66 -8.48
C ASN A 219 19.14 5.66 -9.61
N GLN A 220 18.37 6.75 -9.71
CA GLN A 220 18.64 7.84 -10.65
C GLN A 220 19.94 8.57 -10.33
N MET A 221 20.18 8.91 -9.06
CA MET A 221 21.39 9.61 -8.61
C MET A 221 22.66 8.78 -8.84
N PHE A 222 22.54 7.45 -8.78
CA PHE A 222 23.62 6.50 -9.01
C PHE A 222 23.58 5.87 -10.41
N ALA A 223 22.74 6.38 -11.30
CA ALA A 223 22.68 5.91 -12.68
C ALA A 223 24.04 6.07 -13.36
N GLY A 224 24.51 5.01 -14.00
CA GLY A 224 25.80 4.99 -14.71
C GLY A 224 26.98 4.47 -13.88
N MET A 225 26.82 4.26 -12.58
CA MET A 225 27.77 3.39 -11.87
C MET A 225 27.51 1.94 -12.28
N PRO A 226 28.56 1.11 -12.47
CA PRO A 226 28.36 -0.31 -12.66
C PRO A 226 27.58 -0.85 -11.45
N GLY A 227 26.65 -1.79 -11.62
CA GLY A 227 25.91 -2.37 -10.49
C GLY A 227 24.54 -2.89 -10.85
N ILE A 228 23.96 -3.64 -9.91
CA ILE A 228 22.53 -3.98 -9.85
C ILE A 228 21.83 -2.75 -9.23
N PRO A 229 20.68 -2.32 -9.74
CA PRO A 229 19.88 -1.29 -9.10
C PRO A 229 19.57 -1.66 -7.65
N LEU A 230 19.49 -0.65 -6.78
CA LEU A 230 19.12 -0.82 -5.38
C LEU A 230 17.67 -1.28 -5.30
N GLU A 231 17.42 -2.32 -4.52
CA GLU A 231 16.08 -2.76 -4.15
C GLU A 231 15.58 -2.00 -2.91
N GLU A 232 14.30 -2.12 -2.59
CA GLU A 232 13.72 -1.46 -1.42
C GLU A 232 14.37 -1.94 -0.11
N GLU A 233 14.59 -3.25 0.02
CA GLU A 233 15.22 -3.84 1.20
C GLU A 233 16.63 -3.30 1.44
N ASP A 234 17.38 -3.04 0.37
CA ASP A 234 18.73 -2.50 0.43
C ASP A 234 18.76 -1.10 1.04
N VAL A 235 17.82 -0.26 0.60
CA VAL A 235 17.66 1.09 1.10
C VAL A 235 17.20 1.05 2.56
N LEU A 236 16.27 0.15 2.91
CA LEU A 236 15.82 -0.03 4.30
C LEU A 236 16.96 -0.46 5.23
N ARG A 237 17.80 -1.42 4.81
CA ARG A 237 18.99 -1.84 5.58
C ARG A 237 19.93 -0.65 5.82
N ALA A 238 20.19 0.17 4.81
CA ALA A 238 21.02 1.38 4.95
C ALA A 238 20.38 2.42 5.89
N LEU A 239 19.06 2.61 5.82
CA LEU A 239 18.33 3.52 6.71
C LEU A 239 18.34 3.06 8.17
N HIS A 240 18.19 1.76 8.42
CA HIS A 240 18.31 1.19 9.75
C HIS A 240 19.71 1.38 10.32
N TYR A 241 20.75 1.13 9.51
CA TYR A 241 22.14 1.34 9.90
C TYR A 241 22.39 2.78 10.37
N HIS A 242 21.83 3.77 9.67
CA HIS A 242 21.97 5.19 10.02
C HIS A 242 20.98 5.71 11.06
N LYS A 243 20.09 4.85 11.60
CA LYS A 243 18.98 5.22 12.50
C LYS A 243 18.04 6.27 11.90
N LEU A 244 17.83 6.23 10.58
CA LEU A 244 16.94 7.12 9.83
C LEU A 244 15.56 6.50 9.53
N ALA A 245 15.36 5.21 9.82
CA ALA A 245 14.10 4.52 9.54
C ALA A 245 12.89 5.25 10.15
N GLY A 246 12.96 5.69 11.41
CA GLY A 246 11.87 6.43 12.06
C GLY A 246 11.55 7.78 11.40
N ALA A 247 12.56 8.47 10.85
CA ALA A 247 12.34 9.72 10.11
C ALA A 247 11.58 9.47 8.80
N LEU A 248 11.92 8.38 8.10
CA LEU A 248 11.17 7.96 6.91
C LEU A 248 9.72 7.58 7.26
N HIS A 249 9.51 6.79 8.32
CA HIS A 249 8.17 6.40 8.77
C HIS A 249 7.29 7.64 9.04
N ARG A 250 7.78 8.59 9.85
CA ARG A 250 7.05 9.84 10.13
C ARG A 250 6.71 10.60 8.85
N ARG A 251 7.67 10.71 7.92
CA ARG A 251 7.46 11.42 6.66
C ARG A 251 6.41 10.75 5.78
N GLU A 252 6.40 9.42 5.75
CA GLU A 252 5.41 8.64 5.00
C GLU A 252 4.02 8.80 5.60
N SER A 253 3.87 8.64 6.93
CA SER A 253 2.60 8.87 7.62
C SER A 253 2.06 10.28 7.38
N GLU A 254 2.91 11.31 7.52
CA GLU A 254 2.53 12.69 7.20
C GLU A 254 2.08 12.86 5.74
N SER A 255 2.75 12.21 4.79
CA SER A 255 2.36 12.30 3.37
C SER A 255 1.00 11.65 3.13
N ILE A 256 0.75 10.48 3.73
CA ILE A 256 -0.53 9.79 3.65
C ILE A 256 -1.64 10.67 4.24
N PHE A 257 -1.46 11.20 5.46
CA PHE A 257 -2.46 12.08 6.09
C PHE A 257 -2.75 13.33 5.25
N ARG A 258 -1.71 14.01 4.73
CA ARG A 258 -1.91 15.18 3.87
C ARG A 258 -2.72 14.86 2.62
N HIS A 259 -2.44 13.73 1.97
CA HIS A 259 -3.20 13.32 0.79
C HIS A 259 -4.61 12.87 1.14
N LEU A 260 -4.80 12.17 2.27
CA LEU A 260 -6.10 11.73 2.74
C LEU A 260 -7.01 12.92 3.06
N HIS A 261 -6.53 13.92 3.79
CA HIS A 261 -7.28 15.17 4.00
C HIS A 261 -7.58 15.88 2.68
N LYS A 262 -6.60 15.99 1.78
CA LYS A 262 -6.80 16.61 0.46
C LYS A 262 -7.84 15.87 -0.40
N GLN A 263 -7.95 14.56 -0.25
CA GLN A 263 -8.92 13.71 -0.94
C GLN A 263 -10.19 13.43 -0.10
N ARG A 264 -10.39 14.18 0.99
CA ARG A 264 -11.56 14.07 1.89
C ARG A 264 -11.83 12.61 2.33
N GLY A 265 -10.80 11.94 2.84
CA GLY A 265 -10.93 10.58 3.39
C GLY A 265 -10.96 9.45 2.35
N SER A 266 -10.95 9.74 1.04
CA SER A 266 -10.97 8.67 0.03
C SER A 266 -9.64 7.95 -0.11
N LEU A 267 -9.64 6.63 0.13
CA LEU A 267 -8.46 5.79 -0.03
C LEU A 267 -8.19 5.53 -1.51
N ALA A 268 -9.22 5.27 -2.32
CA ALA A 268 -9.07 5.04 -3.75
C ALA A 268 -8.43 6.25 -4.47
N LYS A 269 -8.91 7.47 -4.21
CA LYS A 269 -8.33 8.70 -4.79
C LYS A 269 -6.95 8.99 -4.23
N THR A 270 -6.71 8.71 -2.96
CA THR A 270 -5.38 8.87 -2.34
C THR A 270 -4.36 7.94 -3.00
N ALA A 271 -4.69 6.66 -3.17
CA ALA A 271 -3.84 5.69 -3.87
C ALA A 271 -3.54 6.13 -5.31
N GLN A 272 -4.56 6.55 -6.06
CA GLN A 272 -4.39 7.08 -7.41
C GLN A 272 -3.45 8.30 -7.43
N LYS A 273 -3.59 9.23 -6.48
CA LYS A 273 -2.77 10.43 -6.41
C LYS A 273 -1.32 10.12 -6.03
N MET A 274 -1.11 9.11 -5.18
CA MET A 274 0.21 8.62 -4.79
C MET A 274 0.84 7.67 -5.83
N LYS A 275 0.13 7.36 -6.92
CA LYS A 275 0.54 6.39 -7.95
C LYS A 275 0.80 4.98 -7.39
N THR A 276 0.02 4.59 -6.38
CA THR A 276 0.05 3.25 -5.77
C THR A 276 -1.26 2.53 -6.03
N THR A 277 -1.26 1.19 -5.89
CA THR A 277 -2.51 0.43 -5.85
C THR A 277 -3.19 0.60 -4.49
N LEU A 278 -4.51 0.40 -4.45
CA LEU A 278 -5.28 0.49 -3.21
C LEU A 278 -4.80 -0.53 -2.17
N GLU A 279 -4.52 -1.76 -2.60
CA GLU A 279 -4.00 -2.84 -1.75
C GLU A 279 -2.67 -2.47 -1.11
N LYS A 280 -1.71 -1.99 -1.92
CA LYS A 280 -0.42 -1.53 -1.41
C LYS A 280 -0.53 -0.35 -0.46
N LEU A 281 -1.48 0.56 -0.70
CA LEU A 281 -1.73 1.65 0.24
C LEU A 281 -2.26 1.12 1.57
N LYS A 282 -3.18 0.15 1.57
CA LYS A 282 -3.70 -0.49 2.79
C LYS A 282 -2.60 -1.24 3.54
N GLU A 283 -1.82 -2.07 2.84
CA GLU A 283 -0.64 -2.73 3.41
C GLU A 283 0.30 -1.72 4.06
N ARG A 284 0.56 -0.59 3.38
CA ARG A 284 1.42 0.48 3.91
C ARG A 284 0.84 1.16 5.15
N ILE A 285 -0.48 1.39 5.19
CA ILE A 285 -1.16 1.96 6.35
C ILE A 285 -0.99 1.04 7.57
N SER A 286 -1.18 -0.28 7.38
CA SER A 286 -1.01 -1.26 8.44
C SER A 286 0.46 -1.46 8.85
N GLU A 287 1.41 -1.44 7.91
CA GLU A 287 2.85 -1.45 8.22
C GLU A 287 3.33 -0.22 8.99
N LEU A 288 2.64 0.91 8.85
CA LEU A 288 2.93 2.16 9.55
C LEU A 288 2.21 2.28 10.89
N GLU A 289 1.32 1.34 11.23
CA GLU A 289 0.47 1.35 12.43
C GLU A 289 -0.34 2.65 12.56
N ILE A 290 -0.90 3.14 11.44
CA ILE A 290 -1.71 4.37 11.39
C ILE A 290 -3.18 4.11 11.00
N ASP A 291 -3.66 2.87 11.15
CA ASP A 291 -5.03 2.49 10.78
C ASP A 291 -6.08 3.29 11.57
N GLU A 292 -5.81 3.57 12.85
CA GLU A 292 -6.72 4.30 13.73
C GLU A 292 -6.85 5.77 13.31
N GLU A 293 -5.74 6.47 13.06
CA GLU A 293 -5.75 7.85 12.60
C GLU A 293 -6.38 7.98 11.22
N VAL A 294 -6.12 7.04 10.31
CA VAL A 294 -6.77 7.02 8.99
C VAL A 294 -8.28 6.86 9.14
N THR A 295 -8.73 5.97 10.04
CA THR A 295 -10.16 5.77 10.32
C THR A 295 -10.77 7.01 10.95
N ARG A 296 -10.08 7.68 11.87
CA ARG A 296 -10.52 8.95 12.47
C ARG A 296 -10.72 10.03 11.42
N ILE A 297 -9.73 10.27 10.55
CA ILE A 297 -9.84 11.25 9.46
C ILE A 297 -11.01 10.91 8.54
N ARG A 298 -11.22 9.62 8.24
CA ARG A 298 -12.35 9.19 7.41
C ARG A 298 -13.68 9.48 8.09
N ASN A 299 -13.82 9.16 9.37
CA ASN A 299 -15.05 9.40 10.14
C ASN A 299 -15.36 10.90 10.26
N GLU A 300 -14.36 11.76 10.47
CA GLU A 300 -14.55 13.22 10.43
C GLU A 300 -15.24 13.67 9.12
N PHE A 301 -14.81 13.16 7.97
CA PHE A 301 -15.46 13.47 6.69
C PHE A 301 -16.82 12.79 6.50
N LYS A 302 -17.06 11.62 7.14
CA LYS A 302 -18.38 10.98 7.14
C LYS A 302 -19.38 11.85 7.88
N GLU A 303 -19.03 12.29 9.08
CA GLU A 303 -19.85 13.17 9.93
C GLU A 303 -20.09 14.53 9.25
N GLU A 304 -19.08 15.11 8.60
CA GLU A 304 -19.25 16.33 7.81
C GLU A 304 -20.31 16.14 6.70
N ILE A 305 -20.31 15.00 6.00
CA ILE A 305 -21.30 14.72 4.95
C ILE A 305 -22.68 14.46 5.56
N LEU A 306 -22.79 13.63 6.59
CA LEU A 306 -24.09 13.22 7.12
C LEU A 306 -24.80 14.33 7.88
N GLU A 307 -24.06 15.09 8.68
CA GLU A 307 -24.65 16.06 9.62
C GLU A 307 -24.63 17.49 9.09
N HIS A 308 -23.57 17.88 8.37
CA HIS A 308 -23.32 19.28 8.03
C HIS A 308 -23.65 19.62 6.57
N SER A 309 -23.87 18.63 5.71
CA SER A 309 -24.10 18.90 4.29
C SER A 309 -25.58 18.96 3.91
N ASP A 310 -25.93 20.00 3.16
CA ASP A 310 -27.30 20.22 2.70
C ASP A 310 -27.81 19.05 1.86
N PHE A 311 -29.13 18.85 1.86
CA PHE A 311 -29.80 17.87 1.00
C PHE A 311 -29.30 17.90 -0.45
N ARG A 312 -29.19 19.09 -1.05
CA ARG A 312 -28.72 19.27 -2.44
C ARG A 312 -27.28 18.80 -2.64
N GLN A 313 -26.41 19.03 -1.65
CA GLN A 313 -25.01 18.61 -1.73
C GLN A 313 -24.91 17.08 -1.62
N ARG A 314 -25.65 16.47 -0.70
CA ARG A 314 -25.73 15.00 -0.57
C ARG A 314 -26.30 14.37 -1.83
N LEU A 315 -27.32 14.96 -2.42
CA LEU A 315 -27.92 14.50 -3.66
C LEU A 315 -26.93 14.58 -4.83
N ASP A 316 -26.21 15.69 -4.99
CA ASP A 316 -25.18 15.81 -6.04
C ASP A 316 -24.05 14.79 -5.82
N LEU A 317 -23.63 14.55 -4.57
CA LEU A 317 -22.65 13.51 -4.25
C LEU A 317 -23.13 12.11 -4.63
N ALA A 318 -24.37 11.75 -4.30
CA ALA A 318 -24.94 10.45 -4.64
C ALA A 318 -25.05 10.24 -6.15
N LEU A 319 -25.42 11.29 -6.91
CA LEU A 319 -25.64 11.17 -8.36
C LEU A 319 -24.34 11.28 -9.20
N THR A 320 -23.31 11.96 -8.70
CA THR A 320 -22.06 12.21 -9.45
C THR A 320 -20.86 11.43 -8.94
N LYS A 321 -20.82 11.09 -7.65
CA LYS A 321 -19.64 10.53 -6.96
C LYS A 321 -19.99 9.29 -6.13
N GLU A 322 -20.85 8.42 -6.63
CA GLU A 322 -21.21 7.14 -6.01
C GLU A 322 -19.99 6.33 -5.51
N LYS A 323 -18.98 6.12 -6.36
CA LYS A 323 -17.75 5.38 -6.00
C LYS A 323 -17.01 5.97 -4.79
N TYR A 324 -17.16 7.27 -4.55
CA TYR A 324 -16.56 7.93 -3.39
C TYR A 324 -17.34 7.63 -2.11
N LEU A 325 -18.67 7.56 -2.16
CA LEU A 325 -19.51 7.16 -1.03
C LEU A 325 -19.29 5.69 -0.67
N VAL A 326 -19.15 4.82 -1.67
CA VAL A 326 -18.75 3.40 -1.50
C VAL A 326 -17.38 3.31 -0.81
N ASP A 327 -16.40 4.08 -1.29
CA ASP A 327 -15.04 4.08 -0.73
C ASP A 327 -14.99 4.63 0.70
N LEU A 328 -15.88 5.54 1.08
CA LEU A 328 -16.08 5.95 2.47
C LEU A 328 -16.86 4.92 3.28
N GLY A 329 -17.74 4.14 2.66
CA GLY A 329 -18.67 3.23 3.33
C GLY A 329 -19.75 4.00 4.08
N ILE A 330 -20.40 4.96 3.39
CA ILE A 330 -21.57 5.73 3.88
C ILE A 330 -22.68 5.80 2.83
N GLU A 331 -22.58 5.02 1.76
CA GLU A 331 -23.54 5.08 0.66
C GLU A 331 -24.96 4.80 1.13
N GLU A 332 -25.17 3.72 1.88
CA GLU A 332 -26.49 3.30 2.34
C GLU A 332 -27.12 4.33 3.31
N GLU A 333 -26.30 4.93 4.18
CA GLU A 333 -26.74 5.95 5.14
C GLU A 333 -27.17 7.24 4.42
N VAL A 334 -26.38 7.67 3.42
CA VAL A 334 -26.70 8.83 2.58
C VAL A 334 -27.96 8.56 1.77
N ASP A 335 -28.09 7.38 1.15
CA ASP A 335 -29.28 7.02 0.36
C ASP A 335 -30.54 6.94 1.23
N ALA A 336 -30.44 6.38 2.45
CA ALA A 336 -31.56 6.34 3.38
C ALA A 336 -32.00 7.75 3.81
N SER A 337 -31.06 8.64 4.12
CA SER A 337 -31.40 10.03 4.48
C SER A 337 -31.98 10.79 3.29
N LEU A 338 -31.40 10.64 2.10
CA LEU A 338 -31.90 11.26 0.88
C LEU A 338 -33.31 10.79 0.55
N LYS A 339 -33.58 9.48 0.67
CA LYS A 339 -34.91 8.93 0.41
C LYS A 339 -35.95 9.51 1.36
N LYS A 340 -35.65 9.58 2.66
CA LYS A 340 -36.55 10.17 3.67
C LYS A 340 -36.87 11.65 3.38
N GLU A 341 -35.86 12.43 3.01
CA GLU A 341 -36.04 13.86 2.70
C GLU A 341 -36.74 14.08 1.35
N LEU A 342 -36.48 13.23 0.38
CA LEU A 342 -37.13 13.24 -0.93
C LEU A 342 -38.61 12.88 -0.81
N ASP A 343 -38.95 11.85 -0.04
CA ASP A 343 -40.33 11.46 0.24
C ASP A 343 -41.10 12.60 0.93
N ALA A 344 -40.47 13.31 1.87
CA ALA A 344 -41.06 14.47 2.52
C ALA A 344 -41.33 15.64 1.55
N GLN A 345 -40.37 15.95 0.66
CA GLN A 345 -40.55 17.00 -0.35
C GLN A 345 -41.60 16.64 -1.41
N LEU A 346 -41.71 15.36 -1.78
CA LEU A 346 -42.75 14.89 -2.70
C LEU A 346 -44.14 14.97 -2.06
N ALA A 347 -44.27 14.60 -0.79
CA ALA A 347 -45.52 14.76 -0.06
C ALA A 347 -45.98 16.22 -0.03
N ASP A 348 -45.06 17.17 0.19
CA ASP A 348 -45.37 18.61 0.15
C ASP A 348 -45.81 19.08 -1.25
N LEU A 349 -45.19 18.56 -2.33
CA LEU A 349 -45.57 18.89 -3.70
C LEU A 349 -46.94 18.30 -4.11
N ASP A 350 -47.24 17.06 -3.69
CA ASP A 350 -48.52 16.41 -3.98
C ASP A 350 -49.70 17.17 -3.36
N THR A 351 -49.48 17.81 -2.19
CA THR A 351 -50.51 18.67 -1.58
C THR A 351 -50.76 19.97 -2.35
N SER A 352 -49.81 20.42 -3.17
CA SER A 352 -49.87 21.72 -3.84
C SER A 352 -50.49 21.65 -5.25
N ASP A 353 -50.05 20.69 -6.08
CA ASP A 353 -50.36 20.69 -7.53
C ASP A 353 -51.15 19.45 -8.03
N GLY A 354 -51.58 18.55 -7.13
CA GLY A 354 -52.48 17.43 -7.46
C GLY A 354 -51.90 16.33 -8.36
N ASN A 355 -50.69 16.50 -8.88
CA ASN A 355 -49.85 15.44 -9.46
C ASN A 355 -48.41 15.96 -9.55
N ALA A 356 -47.46 15.34 -8.83
CA ALA A 356 -46.05 15.69 -8.94
C ALA A 356 -45.51 15.42 -10.36
N THR A 357 -45.63 16.41 -11.24
CA THR A 357 -45.10 16.32 -12.59
C THR A 357 -43.57 16.34 -12.56
N ARG A 358 -42.95 15.60 -13.48
CA ARG A 358 -41.49 15.56 -13.68
C ARG A 358 -40.87 16.96 -13.68
N ASP A 359 -41.49 17.91 -14.37
CA ASP A 359 -40.99 19.29 -14.48
C ASP A 359 -41.02 20.04 -13.14
N SER A 360 -41.99 19.73 -12.28
CA SER A 360 -42.11 20.34 -10.95
C SER A 360 -41.03 19.81 -10.01
N ILE A 361 -40.74 18.51 -10.06
CA ILE A 361 -39.62 17.89 -9.33
C ILE A 361 -38.28 18.46 -9.81
N CYS A 362 -38.05 18.50 -11.13
CA CYS A 362 -36.82 19.08 -11.69
C CYS A 362 -36.62 20.53 -11.28
N ARG A 363 -37.70 21.34 -11.29
CA ARG A 363 -37.67 22.75 -10.85
C ARG A 363 -37.39 22.89 -9.35
N ALA A 364 -38.10 22.14 -8.50
CA ALA A 364 -37.95 22.20 -7.05
C ALA A 364 -36.53 21.79 -6.61
N LEU A 365 -36.01 20.70 -7.19
CA LEU A 365 -34.70 20.15 -6.86
C LEU A 365 -33.55 20.78 -7.64
N SER A 366 -33.85 21.65 -8.62
CA SER A 366 -32.87 22.24 -9.53
C SER A 366 -32.02 21.17 -10.25
N LEU A 367 -32.67 20.11 -10.72
CA LEU A 367 -32.03 18.98 -11.42
C LEU A 367 -32.14 19.16 -12.93
N ASP A 368 -31.08 18.77 -13.64
CA ASP A 368 -31.14 18.55 -15.09
C ASP A 368 -31.82 17.20 -15.40
N GLU A 369 -32.15 17.00 -16.67
CA GLU A 369 -32.83 15.79 -17.14
C GLU A 369 -32.01 14.52 -16.88
N GLU A 370 -30.70 14.57 -17.04
CA GLU A 370 -29.82 13.41 -16.81
C GLU A 370 -29.76 13.03 -15.33
N ARG A 371 -29.63 14.00 -14.43
CA ARG A 371 -29.63 13.81 -12.97
C ARG A 371 -30.98 13.30 -12.50
N TYR A 372 -32.08 13.82 -13.04
CA TYR A 372 -33.42 13.31 -12.76
C TYR A 372 -33.54 11.83 -13.14
N GLN A 373 -33.09 11.44 -14.35
CA GLN A 373 -33.11 10.03 -14.76
C GLN A 373 -32.26 9.14 -13.85
N ARG A 374 -31.08 9.61 -13.40
CA ARG A 374 -30.26 8.86 -12.43
C ARG A 374 -30.93 8.74 -11.08
N LEU A 375 -31.58 9.79 -10.61
CA LEU A 375 -32.33 9.82 -9.36
C LEU A 375 -33.49 8.82 -9.41
N VAL A 376 -34.25 8.81 -10.50
CA VAL A 376 -35.32 7.82 -10.74
C VAL A 376 -34.78 6.39 -10.72
N ARG A 377 -33.67 6.12 -11.42
CA ARG A 377 -33.03 4.78 -11.45
C ARG A 377 -32.52 4.34 -10.08
N ARG A 378 -31.94 5.26 -9.29
CA ARG A 378 -31.33 4.97 -7.99
C ARG A 378 -32.37 4.75 -6.89
N PHE A 379 -33.39 5.62 -6.82
CA PHE A 379 -34.38 5.60 -5.74
C PHE A 379 -35.70 4.91 -6.12
N GLY A 380 -35.86 4.49 -7.38
CA GLY A 380 -37.07 3.80 -7.84
C GLY A 380 -38.29 4.71 -7.91
N MET A 381 -38.10 6.02 -8.10
CA MET A 381 -39.21 6.96 -8.22
C MET A 381 -39.97 6.74 -9.53
N GLY A 382 -41.06 5.98 -9.49
CA GLY A 382 -42.14 6.12 -10.46
C GLY A 382 -41.99 5.38 -11.80
N ALA A 383 -41.65 4.10 -11.80
CA ALA A 383 -42.08 3.20 -12.88
C ALA A 383 -43.56 2.75 -12.74
N GLY A 384 -44.29 3.25 -11.73
CA GLY A 384 -45.62 2.76 -11.36
C GLY A 384 -46.81 3.29 -12.18
N GLY A 385 -46.62 4.25 -13.10
CA GLY A 385 -47.73 5.00 -13.68
C GLY A 385 -48.06 4.72 -15.16
N ASP A 386 -47.08 4.88 -16.07
CA ASP A 386 -47.42 5.16 -17.49
C ASP A 386 -46.94 4.14 -18.54
N GLU A 387 -46.17 3.12 -18.16
CA GLU A 387 -45.70 2.12 -19.15
C GLU A 387 -46.79 1.13 -19.61
N ARG A 388 -48.02 1.25 -19.10
CA ARG A 388 -49.16 0.41 -19.53
C ARG A 388 -49.99 0.96 -20.69
N GLN A 389 -49.72 2.15 -21.25
CA GLN A 389 -50.55 2.71 -22.33
C GLN A 389 -49.92 2.83 -23.72
N LEU A 390 -48.63 2.51 -23.91
CA LEU A 390 -48.00 2.59 -25.25
C LEU A 390 -47.80 1.24 -25.96
N GLY A 391 -48.30 0.13 -25.39
CA GLY A 391 -48.16 -1.23 -25.95
C GLY A 391 -49.39 -1.78 -26.69
N GLY A 392 -50.41 -0.97 -27.00
CA GLY A 392 -51.70 -1.45 -27.50
C GLY A 392 -52.16 -0.82 -28.81
N SER A 393 -51.37 -0.90 -29.88
CA SER A 393 -51.86 -0.75 -31.26
C SER A 393 -50.81 -1.23 -32.26
N THR A 394 -50.77 -2.55 -32.49
CA THR A 394 -50.35 -3.15 -33.77
C THR A 394 -51.20 -4.36 -34.04
#